data_AF-A0A162I118-F1
#
_entry.id   AF-A0A162I118-F1
#
_cell.length_a   1.000
_cell.length_b   1.000
_cell.length_c   1.000
_cell.angle_alpha   90.00
_cell.angle_beta   90.00
_cell.angle_gamma   90.00
#
_symmetry.space_group_name_H-M   'P 1'
#
loop_
_entity.id
_entity.type
_entity.pdbx_description
1 polymer ?
#
loop_
_entity_poly.entity_id
_entity_poly.type
_entity_poly.pdbx_seq_one_letter_code
_entity_poly.pdbx_strand_id
1 'polypeptide(L)' 'MSASLAPECNEVKERYDSCFLKWYSEKYLRGNTDTKDCDKIFQEYKACLSKTLKEKGIDEMVEEARVRAKETDQEYMKKQ' A
#
# COMPACT_ATOMS: atom_id res chain seq x y z
N MET A 1 8.54 0.19 -14.37
CA MET A 1 7.83 0.27 -13.07
C MET A 1 8.88 0.48 -11.98
N SER A 2 8.49 1.00 -10.81
CA SER A 2 9.44 1.20 -9.71
C SER A 2 9.86 -0.15 -9.14
N ALA A 3 11.14 -0.29 -8.79
CA ALA A 3 11.60 -1.48 -8.08
C ALA A 3 11.03 -1.49 -6.64
N SER A 4 10.74 -2.69 -6.13
CA SER A 4 10.44 -2.90 -4.73
C SER A 4 11.71 -2.79 -3.87
N LEU A 5 11.53 -2.58 -2.57
CA LEU A 5 12.61 -2.64 -1.58
C LEU A 5 13.30 -4.02 -1.54
N ALA A 6 12.54 -5.06 -1.91
CA ALA A 6 12.96 -6.45 -1.96
C ALA A 6 12.85 -6.96 -3.41
N PRO A 7 13.95 -7.38 -4.06
CA PRO A 7 13.93 -7.90 -5.42
C PRO A 7 12.95 -9.06 -5.61
N GLU A 8 12.80 -9.91 -4.60
CA GLU A 8 11.87 -11.04 -4.58
C GLU A 8 10.39 -10.63 -4.63
N CYS A 9 10.07 -9.39 -4.26
CA CYS A 9 8.71 -8.85 -4.33
C CYS A 9 8.43 -8.09 -5.64
N ASN A 10 9.41 -7.93 -6.55
CA ASN A 10 9.26 -7.12 -7.76
C ASN A 10 8.15 -7.64 -8.68
N GLU A 11 8.10 -8.95 -8.92
CA GLU A 11 7.11 -9.52 -9.84
C GLU A 11 5.66 -9.31 -9.33
N VAL A 12 5.44 -9.54 -8.04
CA VAL A 12 4.12 -9.34 -7.41
C VAL A 12 3.77 -7.85 -7.34
N LYS A 13 4.78 -6.98 -7.12
CA LYS A 13 4.62 -5.53 -7.18
C LYS A 13 4.15 -5.07 -8.55
N GLU A 14 4.79 -5.51 -9.62
CA GLU A 14 4.42 -5.10 -10.98
C GLU A 14 3.00 -5.54 -11.34
N ARG A 15 2.60 -6.76 -10.93
CA ARG A 15 1.23 -7.24 -11.07
C ARG A 15 0.23 -6.38 -10.29
N TYR A 16 0.56 -6.01 -9.05
CA TYR A 16 -0.28 -5.15 -8.23
C TYR A 16 -0.40 -3.74 -8.81
N ASP A 17 0.73 -3.10 -9.15
CA ASP A 17 0.77 -1.74 -9.69
C ASP A 17 -0.01 -1.65 -11.01
N SER A 18 0.14 -2.65 -11.89
CA SER A 18 -0.63 -2.75 -13.15
C SER A 18 -2.14 -2.84 -12.89
N CYS A 19 -2.55 -3.70 -11.95
CA CYS A 19 -3.96 -3.83 -11.57
C CYS A 19 -4.49 -2.52 -10.97
N PHE A 20 -3.75 -1.95 -10.03
CA PHE A 20 -4.12 -0.73 -9.33
C PHE A 20 -4.28 0.45 -10.29
N LEU A 21 -3.35 0.66 -11.23
CA LEU A 21 -3.42 1.77 -12.19
C LEU A 21 -4.65 1.65 -13.11
N LYS A 22 -4.99 0.43 -13.52
CA LYS A 22 -6.20 0.17 -14.30
C LYS A 22 -7.46 0.46 -13.48
N TRP A 23 -7.54 -0.10 -12.28
CA TRP A 23 -8.65 0.16 -11.35
C TRP A 23 -8.80 1.65 -11.03
N TYR A 24 -7.69 2.33 -10.75
CA TYR A 24 -7.67 3.75 -10.42
C TYR A 24 -8.22 4.60 -11.56
N SER A 25 -7.76 4.35 -12.79
CA SER A 25 -8.16 5.12 -13.97
C SER A 25 -9.58 4.82 -14.45
N GLU A 26 -9.99 3.55 -14.40
CA GLU A 26 -11.27 3.10 -14.99
C GLU A 26 -12.43 3.05 -14.00
N LYS A 27 -12.16 2.93 -12.70
CA LYS A 27 -13.17 2.73 -11.64
C LYS A 27 -13.14 3.89 -10.65
N TYR A 28 -12.04 4.05 -9.91
CA TYR A 28 -11.94 5.02 -8.82
C TYR A 28 -12.20 6.46 -9.28
N LEU A 29 -11.48 6.93 -10.30
CA LEU A 29 -11.66 8.28 -10.85
C LEU A 29 -13.03 8.50 -11.52
N ARG A 30 -13.76 7.42 -11.83
CA ARG A 30 -15.11 7.48 -12.40
C ARG A 30 -16.21 7.30 -11.34
N GLY A 31 -15.86 7.32 -10.06
CA GLY A 31 -16.80 7.23 -8.94
C GLY A 31 -17.23 5.80 -8.58
N ASN A 32 -16.60 4.77 -9.16
CA ASN A 32 -16.84 3.39 -8.77
C ASN A 32 -15.73 2.92 -7.82
N THR A 33 -15.99 2.94 -6.51
CA THR A 33 -14.98 2.70 -5.47
C THR A 33 -15.12 1.36 -4.76
N ASP A 34 -16.24 0.66 -4.93
CA ASP A 34 -16.55 -0.56 -4.16
C ASP A 34 -15.95 -1.85 -4.76
N THR A 35 -15.16 -1.75 -5.85
CA THR A 35 -14.58 -2.95 -6.48
C THR A 35 -13.24 -3.34 -5.85
N LYS A 36 -13.15 -4.60 -5.42
CA LYS A 36 -11.96 -5.22 -4.80
C LYS A 36 -11.12 -5.97 -5.84
N ASP A 37 -10.92 -5.36 -6.99
CA ASP A 37 -10.35 -6.03 -8.17
C ASP A 37 -8.90 -6.47 -7.94
N CYS A 38 -8.16 -5.72 -7.12
CA CYS A 38 -6.73 -5.93 -6.87
C CYS A 38 -6.42 -6.48 -5.46
N ASP A 39 -7.43 -6.76 -4.63
CA ASP A 39 -7.25 -7.12 -3.21
C ASP A 39 -6.36 -8.35 -3.03
N LYS A 40 -6.57 -9.40 -3.83
CA LYS A 40 -5.77 -10.63 -3.72
C LYS A 40 -4.29 -10.38 -4.01
N ILE A 41 -4.01 -9.68 -5.10
CA ILE A 41 -2.64 -9.35 -5.53
C ILE A 41 -1.98 -8.41 -4.52
N PHE A 42 -2.77 -7.48 -3.96
CA PHE A 42 -2.30 -6.60 -2.89
C PHE A 42 -1.88 -7.38 -1.64
N GLN A 43 -2.68 -8.36 -1.19
CA GLN A 43 -2.33 -9.17 -0.03
C GLN A 43 -1.05 -9.97 -0.26
N GLU A 44 -0.85 -10.54 -1.45
CA GLU A 44 0.39 -11.23 -1.82
C GLU A 44 1.60 -10.29 -1.76
N TYR A 45 1.49 -9.10 -2.35
CA TYR A 45 2.56 -8.10 -2.33
C TYR A 45 2.85 -7.61 -0.90
N LYS A 46 1.81 -7.31 -0.13
CA LYS A 46 1.90 -6.86 1.26
C LYS A 46 2.56 -7.90 2.15
N ALA A 47 2.22 -9.18 1.98
CA ALA A 47 2.83 -10.28 2.72
C ALA A 47 4.34 -10.36 2.44
N CYS A 48 4.73 -10.26 1.16
CA CYS A 48 6.14 -10.23 0.75
C CYS A 48 6.89 -9.06 1.40
N LEU A 49 6.38 -7.84 1.26
CA LEU A 49 6.98 -6.65 1.88
C LEU A 49 7.07 -6.74 3.41
N SER A 50 6.03 -7.23 4.07
CA SER A 50 5.99 -7.30 5.54
C SER A 50 7.10 -8.20 6.09
N LYS A 51 7.48 -9.24 5.35
CA LYS A 51 8.62 -10.08 5.69
C LYS A 51 9.94 -9.30 5.55
N THR A 52 10.16 -8.63 4.42
CA THR A 52 11.38 -7.83 4.18
C THR A 52 11.55 -6.70 5.18
N LEU A 53 10.46 -6.02 5.57
CA LEU A 53 10.50 -4.93 6.55
C LEU A 53 11.02 -5.41 7.91
N LYS A 54 10.56 -6.59 8.35
CA LYS A 54 11.02 -7.24 9.59
C LYS A 54 12.48 -7.67 9.51
N GLU A 55 12.88 -8.29 8.39
CA GLU A 55 14.29 -8.72 8.19
C GLU A 55 15.27 -7.54 8.17
N LYS A 56 14.81 -6.37 7.73
CA LYS A 56 15.60 -5.12 7.74
C LYS A 56 15.53 -4.36 9.08
N GLY A 57 14.69 -4.79 10.03
CA GLY A 57 14.53 -4.14 11.33
C GLY A 57 13.95 -2.72 11.27
N ILE A 58 13.17 -2.41 10.23
CA ILE A 58 12.54 -1.08 10.04
C ILE A 58 11.02 -1.13 10.21
N ASP A 59 10.45 -2.30 10.50
CA ASP A 59 9.01 -2.49 10.62
C ASP A 59 8.40 -1.68 11.78
N GLU A 60 9.07 -1.62 12.93
CA GLU A 60 8.62 -0.79 14.07
C GLU A 60 8.60 0.70 13.72
N MET A 61 9.70 1.21 13.14
CA MET A 61 9.79 2.62 12.74
C MET A 61 8.71 3.00 11.71
N VAL A 62 8.43 2.11 10.75
CA VAL A 62 7.39 2.31 9.74
C VAL A 62 6.01 2.32 10.40
N GLU A 63 5.75 1.44 11.36
CA GLU A 63 4.45 1.38 12.03
C GLU A 63 4.22 2.58 12.94
N GLU A 64 5.23 3.00 13.71
CA GLU A 64 5.15 4.23 14.49
C GLU A 64 4.87 5.46 13.60
N ALA A 65 5.54 5.56 12.45
CA ALA A 65 5.30 6.65 11.51
C ALA A 65 3.85 6.65 10.99
N ARG A 66 3.26 5.47 10.74
CA ARG A 66 1.85 5.34 10.34
C ARG A 66 0.88 5.75 11.44
N VAL A 67 1.17 5.40 12.70
CA VAL A 67 0.33 5.79 13.85
C VAL A 67 0.38 7.31 14.05
N ARG A 68 1.59 7.90 14.12
CA ARG A 68 1.76 9.35 14.29
C ARG A 68 1.06 10.15 13.19
N ALA A 69 1.13 9.69 11.94
CA ALA A 69 0.42 10.34 10.83
C ALA A 69 -1.10 10.35 11.05
N LYS A 70 -1.68 9.21 11.47
CA LYS A 70 -3.12 9.14 11.78
C LYS A 70 -3.54 10.06 12.92
N GLU A 71 -2.74 10.14 13.98
CA GLU A 71 -3.02 11.02 15.12
C GLU A 71 -2.99 12.50 14.69
N THR A 72 -2.00 12.86 13.87
CA THR A 72 -1.85 14.21 13.32
C THR A 72 -3.05 14.58 12.43
N ASP A 73 -3.44 13.69 11.52
CA ASP A 73 -4.60 13.89 10.64
C ASP A 73 -5.89 14.04 11.45
N GLN A 74 -6.09 13.20 12.47
CA GLN A 74 -7.26 13.28 13.36
C GLN A 74 -7.30 14.59 14.16
N GLU A 75 -6.15 15.07 14.65
CA GLU A 75 -6.08 16.34 15.34
C GLU A 75 -6.44 17.51 14.41
N TYR A 76 -5.95 17.49 13.17
CA TYR A 76 -6.27 18.51 12.17
C TYR A 76 -7.76 18.52 11.82
N MET A 77 -8.37 17.34 11.61
CA MET A 77 -9.80 17.22 11.29
C MET A 77 -10.72 17.62 12.45
N LYS A 78 -10.26 17.55 13.71
CA LYS A 78 -11.02 18.03 14.88
C LYS A 78 -10.98 19.56 15.05
N LYS A 79 -10.01 20.23 14.41
CA LYS A 79 -9.84 21.68 14.48
C LYS A 79 -10.62 22.43 13.38
N GLN A 80 -11.20 21.71 12.42
CA GLN A 80 -12.15 22.24 11.42
C GLN A 80 -13.59 22.08 11.90
#